data_AF-A0A4R4MW54-F1
#
_entry.id   AF-A0A4R4MW54-F1
#
_cell.length_a   1.000
_cell.length_b   1.000
_cell.length_c   1.000
_cell.angle_alpha   90.00
_cell.angle_beta   90.00
_cell.angle_gamma   90.00
#
_symmetry.space_group_name_H-M   'P 1'
#
loop_
_entity.id
_entity.type
_entity.pdbx_description
1 polymer ?
#
loop_
_entity_poly.entity_id
_entity_poly.type
_entity_poly.pdbx_seq_one_letter_code
_entity_poly.pdbx_strand_id
1 'polypeptide(L)'
;MPKTLVIVVATLAWLSLAPAPPAVHTVTHSGTHSGTHPGPPVQSQAHSGAASSPLMRPGHAVRYWTPARQAAAANPPETVAAPRRGTADVAGTRRHSVPASKRLTPGSDANGYARVRRPYTRAADSRITGRLFFVNSGGQGDSCSASVVRSAAHTLVVTAAHCVYSVPAGAAAGRWHQRFAFVPAYDGRADTVGEREPYGRWGGRRAWKPDGYTGLTGGDWNSVHDIALIEVGPRKRTLQATVGAFTPMRSQGGRHTVVTRGYPGVPGRQPYDGRDQLWCLGRTRPATGMVLGATLPAALLAGRSGTALPPGRLETHNCHLHKGHSGGPWLIRGTRDLVGVLSAGKEDGYAAGNAVANALNAEGYGAIVRQADPSGVYDALSITLKRPRKPVKRGATATVTATVRLRGLMAAAHVPVTLTLPPGTTLTATSGGCVHEPAKAACTIPAVHPRRPVRVTATIAVARNVRAPLRVVAHVASSALDPSQADNTSAVRLRTRP
;
A
#
# COMPACT_ATOMS: atom_id res chain seq x y z
N MET A 1 -51.99 30.21 20.67
CA MET A 1 -52.23 29.19 21.72
C MET A 1 -52.41 27.84 21.02
N PRO A 2 -51.92 26.69 21.52
CA PRO A 2 -50.90 26.45 22.54
C PRO A 2 -49.67 25.68 21.99
N LYS A 3 -48.56 25.78 22.73
CA LYS A 3 -47.39 24.89 22.68
C LYS A 3 -47.71 23.66 23.53
N THR A 4 -47.36 22.45 23.06
CA THR A 4 -47.42 21.24 23.90
C THR A 4 -46.04 20.62 24.04
N LEU A 5 -45.65 20.54 25.31
CA LEU A 5 -44.48 19.99 25.96
C LEU A 5 -44.60 18.45 26.00
N VAL A 6 -43.52 17.71 25.76
CA VAL A 6 -43.45 16.28 26.14
C VAL A 6 -42.28 16.10 27.12
N ILE A 7 -42.65 15.61 28.30
CA ILE A 7 -41.85 15.37 29.50
C ILE A 7 -41.10 14.04 29.34
N VAL A 8 -39.80 14.03 29.65
CA VAL A 8 -39.03 12.80 29.87
C VAL A 8 -38.93 12.57 31.37
N VAL A 9 -39.44 11.43 31.82
CA VAL A 9 -39.40 10.95 33.21
C VAL A 9 -37.99 10.44 33.51
N ALA A 10 -37.36 11.00 34.56
CA ALA A 10 -36.12 10.50 35.14
C ALA A 10 -36.44 9.60 36.35
N THR A 11 -36.03 8.32 36.28
CA THR A 11 -36.10 7.39 37.41
C THR A 11 -34.80 7.44 38.21
N LEU A 12 -34.91 7.86 39.48
CA LEU A 12 -33.88 7.80 40.51
C LEU A 12 -33.80 6.38 41.10
N ALA A 13 -32.61 5.79 41.12
CA ALA A 13 -32.30 4.63 41.97
C ALA A 13 -31.19 5.04 42.95
N TRP A 14 -31.53 4.97 44.25
CA TRP A 14 -30.62 5.21 45.37
C TRP A 14 -29.71 3.99 45.57
N LEU A 15 -28.39 4.21 45.66
CA LEU A 15 -27.44 3.24 46.19
C LEU A 15 -26.84 3.77 47.49
N SER A 16 -27.11 3.06 48.58
CA SER A 16 -26.54 3.24 49.91
C SER A 16 -25.08 2.79 49.97
N LEU A 17 -24.22 3.63 50.57
CA LEU A 17 -22.82 3.31 50.87
C LEU A 17 -22.71 2.40 52.11
N ALA A 18 -21.82 1.41 52.04
CA ALA A 18 -21.21 0.75 53.20
C ALA A 18 -19.70 0.55 52.92
N PRO A 19 -18.80 0.74 53.91
CA PRO A 19 -17.35 0.59 53.73
C PRO A 19 -16.87 -0.83 54.08
N ALA A 20 -15.82 -1.31 53.42
CA ALA A 20 -15.14 -2.57 53.73
C ALA A 20 -13.60 -2.44 53.60
N PRO A 21 -12.80 -3.29 54.30
CA PRO A 21 -11.63 -2.91 55.11
C PRO A 21 -10.26 -3.16 54.42
N PRO A 22 -9.09 -2.83 55.06
CA PRO A 22 -7.78 -2.90 54.43
C PRO A 22 -7.16 -4.30 54.53
N ALA A 23 -6.47 -4.75 53.47
CA ALA A 23 -5.71 -6.00 53.46
C ALA A 23 -4.20 -5.74 53.57
N VAL A 24 -3.73 -5.84 54.82
CA VAL A 24 -2.53 -6.53 55.36
C VAL A 24 -1.31 -6.75 54.46
N HIS A 25 -0.17 -6.22 54.92
CA HIS A 25 1.19 -6.64 54.60
C HIS A 25 1.55 -7.96 55.31
N THR A 26 2.17 -8.89 54.60
CA THR A 26 3.02 -9.94 55.20
C THR A 26 4.34 -10.04 54.44
N VAL A 27 5.42 -10.16 55.22
CA VAL A 27 6.82 -10.14 54.81
C VAL A 27 7.48 -11.48 55.14
N THR A 28 8.44 -11.86 54.29
CA THR A 28 9.58 -12.81 54.44
C THR A 28 9.36 -14.33 54.41
N HIS A 29 10.02 -14.98 53.45
CA HIS A 29 11.18 -15.83 53.74
C HIS A 29 12.23 -15.87 52.62
N SER A 30 13.47 -15.96 53.04
CA SER A 30 14.75 -15.82 52.35
C SER A 30 15.21 -17.08 51.62
N GLY A 31 15.85 -16.90 50.45
CA GLY A 31 16.68 -17.90 49.78
C GLY A 31 17.68 -17.20 48.84
N THR A 32 18.96 -17.34 49.12
CA THR A 32 20.11 -16.73 48.43
C THR A 32 20.38 -17.39 47.06
N HIS A 33 20.80 -16.60 46.05
CA HIS A 33 21.96 -16.84 45.16
C HIS A 33 21.90 -15.99 43.86
N SER A 34 22.92 -15.13 43.71
CA SER A 34 23.73 -14.90 42.49
C SER A 34 23.07 -14.46 41.16
N GLY A 35 23.18 -13.16 40.88
CA GLY A 35 23.61 -12.59 39.59
C GLY A 35 22.83 -12.92 38.31
N THR A 36 22.10 -11.95 37.77
CA THR A 36 21.93 -11.76 36.31
C THR A 36 21.41 -10.35 36.02
N HIS A 37 22.04 -9.66 35.09
CA HIS A 37 21.63 -8.35 34.60
C HIS A 37 20.17 -8.36 34.09
N PRO A 38 19.35 -7.34 34.40
CA PRO A 38 18.09 -7.16 33.70
C PRO A 38 18.40 -6.71 32.26
N GLY A 39 18.18 -7.61 31.30
CA GLY A 39 18.14 -7.26 29.89
C GLY A 39 17.06 -6.21 29.62
N PRO A 40 17.22 -5.37 28.59
CA PRO A 40 16.22 -4.34 28.28
C PRO A 40 14.87 -5.00 27.98
N PRO A 41 13.76 -4.34 28.35
CA PRO A 41 12.42 -4.90 28.15
C PRO A 41 12.19 -5.18 26.67
N VAL A 42 11.76 -6.40 26.37
CA VAL A 42 11.26 -6.81 25.06
C VAL A 42 10.16 -5.83 24.67
N GLN A 43 10.47 -4.96 23.70
CA GLN A 43 9.46 -4.11 23.07
C GLN A 43 8.35 -5.01 22.53
N SER A 44 7.14 -4.84 23.05
CA SER A 44 5.94 -5.46 22.48
C SER A 44 5.88 -5.12 20.99
N GLN A 45 6.03 -6.13 20.13
CA GLN A 45 5.90 -5.93 18.69
C GLN A 45 4.50 -5.37 18.39
N ALA A 46 4.46 -4.11 17.94
CA ALA A 46 3.25 -3.48 17.46
C ALA A 46 2.62 -4.32 16.32
N HIS A 47 1.29 -4.36 16.30
CA HIS A 47 0.42 -5.28 15.55
C HIS A 47 0.74 -5.40 14.05
N SER A 48 1.68 -6.27 13.69
CA SER A 48 2.06 -6.59 12.30
C SER A 48 1.31 -7.79 11.74
N GLY A 49 0.10 -8.04 12.24
CA GLY A 49 -0.75 -9.14 11.82
C GLY A 49 -1.77 -8.75 10.74
N ALA A 50 -2.50 -9.75 10.27
CA ALA A 50 -3.58 -9.58 9.32
C ALA A 50 -4.78 -10.42 9.73
N ALA A 51 -5.95 -9.84 9.52
CA ALA A 51 -7.23 -10.49 9.68
C ALA A 51 -7.73 -10.97 8.31
N SER A 52 -8.48 -12.06 8.33
CA SER A 52 -9.05 -12.64 7.13
C SER A 52 -10.56 -12.79 7.23
N SER A 53 -11.24 -12.65 6.09
CA SER A 53 -12.66 -12.95 6.01
C SER A 53 -12.93 -14.44 6.22
N PRO A 54 -14.16 -14.81 6.63
CA PRO A 54 -14.65 -16.16 6.40
C PRO A 54 -14.51 -16.57 4.93
N LEU A 55 -14.41 -17.87 4.68
CA LEU A 55 -14.40 -18.40 3.32
C LEU A 55 -15.75 -18.14 2.65
N MET A 56 -15.69 -17.62 1.43
CA MET A 56 -16.83 -17.34 0.58
C MET A 56 -16.86 -18.31 -0.59
N ARG A 57 -18.04 -18.51 -1.19
CA ARG A 57 -18.23 -19.33 -2.38
C ARG A 57 -18.16 -18.45 -3.64
N PRO A 58 -17.09 -18.51 -4.45
CA PRO A 58 -16.93 -17.64 -5.63
C PRO A 58 -18.10 -17.71 -6.62
N GLY A 59 -18.62 -18.91 -6.87
CA GLY A 59 -19.76 -19.12 -7.76
C GLY A 59 -21.04 -18.42 -7.30
N HIS A 60 -21.24 -18.23 -5.98
CA HIS A 60 -22.40 -17.52 -5.46
C HIS A 60 -22.32 -16.02 -5.76
N ALA A 61 -21.13 -15.42 -5.62
CA ALA A 61 -20.91 -14.03 -5.97
C ALA A 61 -21.12 -13.78 -7.47
N VAL A 62 -20.59 -14.67 -8.32
CA VAL A 62 -20.74 -14.58 -9.79
C VAL A 62 -22.21 -14.61 -10.21
N ARG A 63 -23.02 -15.51 -9.63
CA ARG A 63 -24.46 -15.59 -9.90
C ARG A 63 -25.25 -14.43 -9.29
N TYR A 64 -24.82 -13.93 -8.15
CA TYR A 64 -25.49 -12.81 -7.48
C TYR A 64 -25.45 -11.55 -8.33
N TRP A 65 -24.29 -11.20 -8.90
CA TRP A 65 -24.11 -9.96 -9.66
C TRP A 65 -24.60 -10.08 -11.09
N THR A 66 -25.88 -9.78 -11.31
CA THR A 66 -26.45 -9.56 -12.64
C THR A 66 -26.08 -8.16 -13.17
N PRO A 67 -26.18 -7.90 -14.49
CA PRO A 67 -25.97 -6.55 -15.02
C PRO A 67 -26.83 -5.49 -14.34
N ALA A 68 -28.09 -5.80 -14.04
CA ALA A 68 -28.99 -4.90 -13.31
C ALA A 68 -28.48 -4.60 -11.89
N ARG A 69 -28.02 -5.62 -11.15
CA ARG A 69 -27.44 -5.40 -9.80
C ARG A 69 -26.14 -4.62 -9.85
N GLN A 70 -25.28 -4.87 -10.84
CA GLN A 70 -24.05 -4.08 -11.03
C GLN A 70 -24.34 -2.62 -11.37
N ALA A 71 -25.35 -2.37 -12.21
CA ALA A 71 -25.82 -1.03 -12.51
C ALA A 71 -26.40 -0.35 -11.27
N ALA A 72 -27.08 -1.09 -10.39
CA ALA A 72 -27.61 -0.56 -9.12
C ALA A 72 -26.58 -0.46 -7.98
N ALA A 73 -25.41 -1.10 -8.12
CA ALA A 73 -24.39 -1.24 -7.06
C ALA A 73 -23.67 0.08 -6.78
N ALA A 74 -24.36 1.03 -6.14
CA ALA A 74 -23.73 2.30 -5.79
C ALA A 74 -24.53 3.30 -4.92
N ASN A 75 -25.76 3.03 -4.47
CA ASN A 75 -26.43 3.84 -3.44
C ASN A 75 -27.53 3.04 -2.71
N PRO A 76 -27.71 3.24 -1.39
CA PRO A 76 -28.99 3.00 -0.72
C PRO A 76 -30.12 3.86 -1.33
N PRO A 77 -31.39 3.47 -1.20
CA PRO A 77 -32.49 4.43 -1.34
C PRO A 77 -32.39 5.53 -0.27
N GLU A 78 -32.67 6.78 -0.66
CA GLU A 78 -32.73 7.94 0.23
C GLU A 78 -33.83 7.77 1.28
N THR A 79 -33.49 7.25 2.45
CA THR A 79 -34.31 7.44 3.65
C THR A 79 -33.42 7.89 4.79
N VAL A 80 -33.70 9.10 5.28
CA VAL A 80 -33.08 9.83 6.39
C VAL A 80 -31.74 10.53 6.05
N ALA A 81 -31.84 11.60 5.26
CA ALA A 81 -30.85 12.68 5.32
C ALA A 81 -30.99 13.38 6.69
N ALA A 82 -30.00 13.20 7.57
CA ALA A 82 -29.80 14.12 8.68
C ALA A 82 -29.49 15.52 8.12
N PRO A 83 -29.96 16.61 8.76
CA PRO A 83 -29.87 17.95 8.20
C PRO A 83 -28.40 18.35 7.97
N ARG A 84 -28.11 18.71 6.72
CA ARG A 84 -26.85 19.39 6.35
C ARG A 84 -26.78 20.71 7.11
N ARG A 85 -25.97 20.78 8.18
CA ARG A 85 -25.60 22.08 8.76
C ARG A 85 -24.70 22.79 7.75
N GLY A 86 -25.28 23.83 7.15
CA GLY A 86 -24.73 24.54 6.01
C GLY A 86 -23.45 25.32 6.30
N THR A 87 -22.53 25.26 5.35
CA THR A 87 -21.92 26.48 4.84
C THR A 87 -22.75 26.87 3.61
N ALA A 88 -23.24 28.10 3.59
CA ALA A 88 -24.14 28.60 2.56
C ALA A 88 -23.57 28.35 1.16
N ASP A 89 -24.38 27.76 0.28
CA ASP A 89 -24.14 27.76 -1.15
C ASP A 89 -24.21 29.21 -1.64
N VAL A 90 -23.04 29.79 -1.90
CA VAL A 90 -22.95 30.98 -2.76
C VAL A 90 -23.22 30.50 -4.19
N ALA A 91 -24.48 30.54 -4.59
CA ALA A 91 -24.91 30.35 -5.96
C ALA A 91 -24.06 31.27 -6.87
N GLY A 92 -23.23 30.68 -7.74
CA GLY A 92 -22.45 31.42 -8.73
C GLY A 92 -20.94 31.18 -8.73
N THR A 93 -20.34 30.58 -7.69
CA THR A 93 -18.91 30.20 -7.75
C THR A 93 -18.77 28.75 -8.23
N ARG A 94 -18.23 28.57 -9.44
CA ARG A 94 -17.89 27.26 -10.00
C ARG A 94 -16.84 26.64 -9.06
N ARG A 95 -17.25 25.72 -8.17
CA ARG A 95 -16.33 25.04 -7.26
C ARG A 95 -15.34 24.22 -8.10
N HIS A 96 -14.15 24.77 -8.27
CA HIS A 96 -13.07 24.08 -8.98
C HIS A 96 -12.40 23.11 -8.02
N SER A 97 -12.45 21.80 -8.33
CA SER A 97 -11.76 20.79 -7.54
C SER A 97 -10.25 20.89 -7.74
N VAL A 98 -9.74 20.56 -8.93
CA VAL A 98 -8.30 20.62 -9.22
C VAL A 98 -8.00 21.90 -9.98
N PRO A 99 -7.13 22.80 -9.45
CA PRO A 99 -6.71 24.00 -10.16
C PRO A 99 -6.17 23.70 -11.55
N ALA A 100 -6.51 24.54 -12.53
CA ALA A 100 -6.12 24.32 -13.94
C ALA A 100 -4.60 24.17 -14.12
N SER A 101 -3.82 24.99 -13.43
CA SER A 101 -2.35 24.95 -13.42
C SER A 101 -1.75 23.66 -12.83
N LYS A 102 -2.54 22.90 -12.06
CA LYS A 102 -2.10 21.62 -11.46
C LYS A 102 -2.50 20.41 -12.30
N ARG A 103 -3.47 20.52 -13.22
CA ARG A 103 -3.95 19.38 -14.02
C ARG A 103 -2.86 18.93 -15.01
N LEU A 104 -2.45 17.66 -14.89
CA LEU A 104 -1.39 17.08 -15.73
C LEU A 104 -1.92 16.12 -16.79
N THR A 105 -3.10 15.58 -16.58
CA THR A 105 -3.71 14.58 -17.45
C THR A 105 -4.17 15.24 -18.75
N PRO A 106 -3.68 14.83 -19.93
CA PRO A 106 -4.13 15.36 -21.20
C PRO A 106 -5.64 15.15 -21.40
N GLY A 107 -6.35 16.21 -21.79
CA GLY A 107 -7.80 16.17 -22.02
C GLY A 107 -8.63 15.96 -20.75
N SER A 108 -8.08 16.28 -19.57
CA SER A 108 -8.82 16.08 -18.32
C SER A 108 -9.89 17.11 -18.06
N ASP A 109 -10.91 16.68 -17.33
CA ASP A 109 -11.92 17.54 -16.72
C ASP A 109 -11.39 18.31 -15.49
N ALA A 110 -12.30 19.02 -14.81
CA ALA A 110 -11.99 19.85 -13.65
C ALA A 110 -11.48 19.07 -12.42
N ASN A 111 -11.59 17.74 -12.40
CA ASN A 111 -11.12 16.87 -11.31
C ASN A 111 -9.78 16.20 -11.62
N GLY A 112 -9.21 16.47 -12.80
CA GLY A 112 -7.95 15.89 -13.26
C GLY A 112 -8.07 14.53 -13.94
N TYR A 113 -9.30 14.03 -14.17
CA TYR A 113 -9.52 12.76 -14.87
C TYR A 113 -9.76 12.95 -16.36
N ALA A 114 -9.30 11.98 -17.13
CA ALA A 114 -9.71 11.76 -18.51
C ALA A 114 -10.29 10.35 -18.68
N ARG A 115 -11.19 10.18 -19.65
CA ARG A 115 -11.74 8.86 -19.99
C ARG A 115 -10.66 7.98 -20.59
N VAL A 116 -10.62 6.72 -20.19
CA VAL A 116 -9.81 5.72 -20.91
C VAL A 116 -10.51 5.43 -22.24
N ARG A 117 -9.75 5.31 -23.31
CA ARG A 117 -10.31 4.97 -24.63
C ARG A 117 -10.79 3.51 -24.63
N ARG A 118 -12.06 3.29 -24.98
CA ARG A 118 -12.65 1.96 -25.21
C ARG A 118 -12.08 1.32 -26.50
N PRO A 119 -12.02 -0.02 -26.61
CA PRO A 119 -12.31 -0.99 -25.55
C PRO A 119 -11.15 -1.10 -24.55
N TYR A 120 -11.50 -1.34 -23.27
CA TYR A 120 -10.55 -1.44 -22.15
C TYR A 120 -9.65 -2.68 -22.19
N THR A 121 -9.87 -3.55 -23.18
CA THR A 121 -9.08 -4.77 -23.42
C THR A 121 -7.72 -4.49 -24.06
N ARG A 122 -7.55 -3.37 -24.77
CA ARG A 122 -6.36 -3.09 -25.60
C ARG A 122 -5.10 -2.78 -24.79
N ALA A 123 -5.21 -1.91 -23.79
CA ALA A 123 -4.08 -1.49 -22.99
C ALA A 123 -3.95 -2.39 -21.74
N ALA A 124 -2.76 -2.92 -21.48
CA ALA A 124 -2.55 -3.81 -20.34
C ALA A 124 -3.01 -3.20 -19.01
N ASP A 125 -2.66 -1.93 -18.74
CA ASP A 125 -3.02 -1.29 -17.47
C ASP A 125 -4.52 -1.07 -17.32
N SER A 126 -5.23 -0.91 -18.44
CA SER A 126 -6.69 -0.81 -18.47
C SER A 126 -7.35 -2.17 -18.24
N ARG A 127 -6.81 -3.22 -18.88
CA ARG A 127 -7.26 -4.61 -18.79
C ARG A 127 -7.05 -5.24 -17.41
N ILE A 128 -5.94 -4.92 -16.75
CA ILE A 128 -5.60 -5.43 -15.41
C ILE A 128 -6.46 -4.74 -14.32
N THR A 129 -6.95 -3.54 -14.60
CA THR A 129 -7.81 -2.75 -13.70
C THR A 129 -9.29 -3.08 -13.93
N GLY A 130 -10.05 -3.24 -12.86
CA GLY A 130 -11.45 -3.63 -12.94
C GLY A 130 -12.31 -2.97 -11.87
N ARG A 131 -13.62 -3.14 -12.03
CA ARG A 131 -14.60 -2.74 -11.02
C ARG A 131 -14.83 -3.89 -10.06
N LEU A 132 -14.83 -3.60 -8.77
CA LEU A 132 -15.08 -4.54 -7.69
C LEU A 132 -16.50 -4.30 -7.17
N PHE A 133 -17.38 -5.28 -7.29
CA PHE A 133 -18.73 -5.24 -6.73
C PHE A 133 -18.79 -6.08 -5.45
N PHE A 134 -19.50 -5.60 -4.44
CA PHE A 134 -19.66 -6.30 -3.16
C PHE A 134 -20.95 -5.89 -2.46
N VAL A 135 -21.42 -6.75 -1.56
CA VAL A 135 -22.48 -6.42 -0.62
C VAL A 135 -21.82 -5.91 0.63
N ASN A 136 -22.07 -4.64 0.96
CA ASN A 136 -21.45 -3.99 2.10
C ASN A 136 -21.98 -4.57 3.43
N SER A 137 -21.36 -4.15 4.53
CA SER A 137 -21.70 -4.58 5.89
C SER A 137 -23.14 -4.26 6.32
N GLY A 138 -23.81 -3.32 5.64
CA GLY A 138 -25.24 -3.00 5.79
C GLY A 138 -26.18 -3.78 4.87
N GLY A 139 -25.67 -4.75 4.08
CA GLY A 139 -26.48 -5.61 3.21
C GLY A 139 -26.79 -5.02 1.83
N GLN A 140 -26.22 -3.87 1.48
CA GLN A 140 -26.49 -3.17 0.23
C GLN A 140 -25.39 -3.41 -0.80
N GLY A 141 -25.74 -3.39 -2.09
CA GLY A 141 -24.76 -3.47 -3.15
C GLY A 141 -23.94 -2.18 -3.25
N ASP A 142 -22.62 -2.28 -3.25
CA ASP A 142 -21.70 -1.17 -3.46
C ASP A 142 -20.55 -1.60 -4.40
N SER A 143 -19.71 -0.64 -4.77
CA SER A 143 -18.58 -0.90 -5.63
C SER A 143 -17.37 -0.02 -5.36
N CYS A 144 -16.22 -0.59 -5.70
CA CYS A 144 -14.91 0.03 -5.69
C CYS A 144 -14.19 -0.27 -7.01
N SER A 145 -12.95 0.18 -7.10
CA SER A 145 -11.97 -0.27 -8.09
C SER A 145 -11.03 -1.30 -7.46
N ALA A 146 -10.41 -2.12 -8.31
CA ALA A 146 -9.36 -3.05 -7.90
C ALA A 146 -8.45 -3.37 -9.09
N SER A 147 -7.33 -4.03 -8.82
CA SER A 147 -6.42 -4.49 -9.88
C SER A 147 -5.76 -5.81 -9.54
N VAL A 148 -5.39 -6.59 -10.56
CA VAL A 148 -4.67 -7.86 -10.37
C VAL A 148 -3.22 -7.60 -10.01
N VAL A 149 -2.73 -8.27 -8.98
CA VAL A 149 -1.33 -8.20 -8.54
C VAL A 149 -0.62 -9.52 -8.72
N ARG A 150 0.68 -9.44 -9.00
CA ARG A 150 1.54 -10.62 -9.09
C ARG A 150 1.47 -11.42 -7.79
N SER A 151 1.12 -12.68 -7.90
CA SER A 151 1.03 -13.66 -6.80
C SER A 151 1.51 -15.02 -7.30
N ALA A 152 1.90 -15.94 -6.41
CA ALA A 152 2.33 -17.29 -6.78
C ALA A 152 1.18 -18.11 -7.35
N ALA A 153 -0.01 -18.02 -6.74
CA ALA A 153 -1.21 -18.70 -7.21
C ALA A 153 -1.91 -18.02 -8.40
N HIS A 154 -1.47 -16.82 -8.81
CA HIS A 154 -2.03 -16.06 -9.95
C HIS A 154 -3.51 -15.64 -9.76
N THR A 155 -3.99 -15.51 -8.52
CA THR A 155 -5.41 -15.31 -8.15
C THR A 155 -5.68 -14.07 -7.30
N LEU A 156 -4.68 -13.23 -7.01
CA LEU A 156 -4.86 -12.08 -6.12
C LEU A 156 -5.24 -10.80 -6.85
N VAL A 157 -6.20 -10.08 -6.27
CA VAL A 157 -6.49 -8.67 -6.56
C VAL A 157 -6.22 -7.82 -5.33
N VAL A 158 -5.80 -6.58 -5.55
CA VAL A 158 -5.58 -5.57 -4.51
C VAL A 158 -6.64 -4.48 -4.61
N THR A 159 -7.08 -3.99 -3.46
CA THR A 159 -8.05 -2.89 -3.31
C THR A 159 -7.83 -2.19 -1.95
N ALA A 160 -8.67 -1.22 -1.59
CA ALA A 160 -8.64 -0.58 -0.27
C ALA A 160 -9.32 -1.47 0.78
N ALA A 161 -8.90 -1.40 2.05
CA ALA A 161 -9.50 -2.21 3.11
C ALA A 161 -10.97 -1.84 3.38
N HIS A 162 -11.35 -0.59 3.21
CA HIS A 162 -12.75 -0.17 3.32
C HIS A 162 -13.66 -0.77 2.24
N CYS A 163 -13.08 -1.25 1.13
CA CYS A 163 -13.78 -2.00 0.09
C CYS A 163 -13.99 -3.47 0.45
N VAL A 164 -13.49 -3.95 1.60
CA VAL A 164 -13.71 -5.32 2.09
C VAL A 164 -14.25 -5.41 3.51
N TYR A 165 -14.12 -4.34 4.30
CA TYR A 165 -14.49 -4.33 5.71
C TYR A 165 -14.91 -2.93 6.17
N SER A 166 -16.02 -2.83 6.89
CA SER A 166 -16.42 -1.59 7.57
C SER A 166 -17.29 -1.88 8.80
N VAL A 167 -17.49 -0.86 9.62
CA VAL A 167 -18.45 -0.88 10.72
C VAL A 167 -19.83 -0.43 10.20
N PRO A 168 -20.88 -1.28 10.28
CA PRO A 168 -22.25 -0.84 10.02
C PRO A 168 -22.66 0.31 10.94
N ALA A 169 -23.57 1.17 10.48
CA ALA A 169 -24.13 2.22 11.33
C ALA A 169 -24.76 1.61 12.60
N GLY A 170 -24.42 2.16 13.76
CA GLY A 170 -24.91 1.68 15.06
C GLY A 170 -24.30 0.38 15.58
N ALA A 171 -23.32 -0.21 14.88
CA ALA A 171 -22.65 -1.43 15.33
C ALA A 171 -21.40 -1.13 16.16
N ALA A 172 -21.14 -1.94 17.19
CA ALA A 172 -19.92 -1.87 17.99
C ALA A 172 -18.71 -2.58 17.34
N ALA A 173 -18.95 -3.44 16.34
CA ALA A 173 -17.92 -4.23 15.67
C ALA A 173 -18.06 -4.17 14.15
N GLY A 174 -16.92 -4.22 13.47
CA GLY A 174 -16.86 -4.25 12.02
C GLY A 174 -17.30 -5.60 11.44
N ARG A 175 -17.67 -5.58 10.16
CA ARG A 175 -18.07 -6.77 9.41
C ARG A 175 -17.40 -6.80 8.05
N TRP A 176 -17.06 -8.01 7.63
CA TRP A 176 -16.62 -8.27 6.26
C TRP A 176 -17.75 -8.05 5.28
N HIS A 177 -17.47 -7.33 4.20
CA HIS A 177 -18.32 -7.29 3.03
C HIS A 177 -18.39 -8.68 2.40
N GLN A 178 -19.44 -8.93 1.62
CA GLN A 178 -19.73 -10.24 1.07
C GLN A 178 -19.90 -10.19 -0.45
N ARG A 179 -19.96 -11.36 -1.06
CA ARG A 179 -20.28 -11.53 -2.49
C ARG A 179 -19.36 -10.71 -3.41
N PHE A 180 -18.06 -10.67 -3.12
CA PHE A 180 -17.09 -9.97 -3.96
C PHE A 180 -17.12 -10.51 -5.40
N ALA A 181 -17.24 -9.62 -6.38
CA ALA A 181 -17.05 -9.93 -7.80
C ALA A 181 -16.17 -8.87 -8.46
N PHE A 182 -14.98 -9.28 -8.88
CA PHE A 182 -14.07 -8.44 -9.65
C PHE A 182 -14.33 -8.61 -11.15
N VAL A 183 -14.52 -7.51 -11.87
CA VAL A 183 -14.73 -7.51 -13.32
C VAL A 183 -13.61 -6.71 -14.00
N PRO A 184 -12.56 -7.40 -14.52
CA PRO A 184 -11.48 -6.74 -15.25
C PRO A 184 -11.99 -6.08 -16.52
N ALA A 185 -11.51 -4.87 -16.83
CA ALA A 185 -11.95 -4.10 -18.00
C ALA A 185 -13.48 -3.91 -18.10
N TYR A 186 -14.16 -3.80 -16.96
CA TYR A 186 -15.60 -3.51 -16.91
C TYR A 186 -15.97 -2.31 -17.78
N ASP A 187 -16.95 -2.47 -18.66
CA ASP A 187 -17.45 -1.41 -19.53
C ASP A 187 -18.95 -1.21 -19.30
N GLY A 188 -19.28 -0.34 -18.34
CA GLY A 188 -20.66 -0.08 -17.96
C GLY A 188 -21.50 0.61 -19.04
N ARG A 189 -20.86 1.05 -20.14
CA ARG A 189 -21.51 1.65 -21.32
C ARG A 189 -21.78 0.66 -22.44
N ALA A 190 -21.25 -0.57 -22.35
CA ALA A 190 -21.46 -1.56 -23.40
C ALA A 190 -22.88 -2.14 -23.39
N ASP A 191 -23.38 -2.46 -24.58
CA ASP A 191 -24.76 -2.91 -24.79
C ASP A 191 -24.92 -4.40 -24.44
N THR A 192 -23.89 -5.21 -24.71
CA THR A 192 -23.91 -6.65 -24.43
C THR A 192 -23.17 -6.99 -23.13
N VAL A 193 -23.57 -8.10 -22.49
CA VAL A 193 -22.86 -8.62 -21.30
C VAL A 193 -21.40 -9.00 -21.63
N GLY A 194 -21.17 -9.56 -22.82
CA GLY A 194 -19.82 -9.95 -23.26
C GLY A 194 -18.88 -8.75 -23.41
N GLU A 195 -19.36 -7.64 -23.95
CA GLU A 195 -18.56 -6.41 -24.06
C GLU A 195 -18.40 -5.69 -22.72
N ARG A 196 -19.45 -5.72 -21.88
CA ARG A 196 -19.43 -5.14 -20.53
C ARG A 196 -18.45 -5.86 -19.61
N GLU A 197 -18.31 -7.17 -19.78
CA GLU A 197 -17.50 -8.05 -18.95
C GLU A 197 -16.59 -8.93 -19.82
N PRO A 198 -15.62 -8.36 -20.55
CA PRO A 198 -14.88 -9.09 -21.58
C PRO A 198 -14.03 -10.26 -21.04
N TYR A 199 -13.77 -10.27 -19.73
CA TYR A 199 -13.06 -11.35 -19.02
C TYR A 199 -13.93 -12.04 -17.95
N GLY A 200 -15.23 -11.75 -17.95
CA GLY A 200 -16.21 -12.22 -16.98
C GLY A 200 -15.99 -11.74 -15.55
N ARG A 201 -16.93 -12.13 -14.67
CA ARG A 201 -16.90 -11.87 -13.22
C ARG A 201 -16.03 -12.86 -12.45
N TRP A 202 -15.11 -12.42 -11.63
CA TRP A 202 -14.28 -13.28 -10.77
C TRP A 202 -14.75 -13.17 -9.32
N GLY A 203 -15.38 -14.23 -8.80
CA GLY A 203 -15.90 -14.24 -7.44
C GLY A 203 -14.79 -14.35 -6.39
N GLY A 204 -14.86 -13.57 -5.32
CA GLY A 204 -13.93 -13.64 -4.19
C GLY A 204 -14.15 -14.89 -3.35
N ARG A 205 -13.05 -15.51 -2.92
CA ARG A 205 -12.99 -16.66 -2.00
C ARG A 205 -12.66 -16.23 -0.59
N ARG A 206 -11.72 -15.29 -0.43
CA ARG A 206 -11.27 -14.79 0.87
C ARG A 206 -10.67 -13.40 0.69
N ALA A 207 -10.82 -12.55 1.69
CA ALA A 207 -10.20 -11.24 1.75
C ALA A 207 -9.32 -11.10 2.98
N TRP A 208 -8.31 -10.23 2.92
CA TRP A 208 -7.41 -9.91 4.03
C TRP A 208 -7.24 -8.41 4.17
N LYS A 209 -7.13 -7.96 5.43
CA LYS A 209 -6.80 -6.57 5.82
C LYS A 209 -5.76 -6.58 6.94
N PRO A 210 -4.92 -5.55 7.11
CA PRO A 210 -4.00 -5.45 8.25
C PRO A 210 -4.78 -5.33 9.56
N ASP A 211 -4.30 -5.93 10.65
CA ASP A 211 -5.02 -5.89 11.94
C ASP A 211 -5.32 -4.47 12.41
N GLY A 212 -4.41 -3.53 12.15
CA GLY A 212 -4.56 -2.11 12.46
C GLY A 212 -5.70 -1.38 11.73
N TYR A 213 -6.35 -1.97 10.72
CA TYR A 213 -7.54 -1.37 10.10
C TYR A 213 -8.82 -1.79 10.84
N THR A 214 -9.46 -0.89 11.59
CA THR A 214 -10.61 -1.20 12.47
C THR A 214 -11.97 -1.14 11.75
N GLY A 215 -12.04 -0.53 10.57
CA GLY A 215 -13.26 -0.30 9.79
C GLY A 215 -14.00 1.00 10.14
N LEU A 216 -13.46 1.85 11.01
CA LEU A 216 -14.05 3.13 11.40
C LEU A 216 -13.83 4.19 10.32
N THR A 217 -14.93 4.82 9.89
CA THR A 217 -14.92 5.88 8.88
C THR A 217 -14.10 7.09 9.36
N GLY A 218 -13.38 7.74 8.43
CA GLY A 218 -12.62 8.96 8.70
C GLY A 218 -11.24 8.73 9.34
N GLY A 219 -11.17 7.91 10.39
CA GLY A 219 -9.91 7.56 11.08
C GLY A 219 -9.06 6.57 10.29
N ASP A 220 -9.63 5.43 9.92
CA ASP A 220 -8.86 4.34 9.30
C ASP A 220 -8.58 4.55 7.82
N TRP A 221 -9.46 5.27 7.13
CA TRP A 221 -9.27 5.64 5.73
C TRP A 221 -8.06 6.57 5.59
N ASN A 222 -7.65 7.21 6.68
CA ASN A 222 -6.43 8.00 6.77
C ASN A 222 -5.26 7.27 7.45
N SER A 223 -5.34 5.94 7.61
CA SER A 223 -4.25 5.11 8.14
C SER A 223 -3.45 4.46 7.02
N VAL A 224 -2.24 3.97 7.34
CA VAL A 224 -1.43 3.12 6.44
C VAL A 224 -2.03 1.73 6.20
N HIS A 225 -3.11 1.39 6.91
CA HIS A 225 -3.71 0.06 6.91
C HIS A 225 -4.91 -0.10 5.96
N ASP A 226 -5.38 0.97 5.31
CA ASP A 226 -6.48 0.91 4.33
C ASP A 226 -6.00 0.32 2.98
N ILE A 227 -5.60 -0.95 3.01
CA ILE A 227 -5.21 -1.77 1.87
C ILE A 227 -5.67 -3.20 2.13
N ALA A 228 -6.15 -3.88 1.09
CA ALA A 228 -6.62 -5.24 1.19
C ALA A 228 -6.25 -6.08 -0.03
N LEU A 229 -6.21 -7.39 0.19
CA LEU A 229 -6.10 -8.40 -0.84
C LEU A 229 -7.39 -9.21 -0.87
N ILE A 230 -7.82 -9.59 -2.07
CA ILE A 230 -8.90 -10.56 -2.27
C ILE A 230 -8.35 -11.65 -3.17
N GLU A 231 -8.50 -12.89 -2.72
CA GLU A 231 -8.26 -14.06 -3.56
C GLU A 231 -9.54 -14.38 -4.31
N VAL A 232 -9.46 -14.54 -5.63
CA VAL A 232 -10.59 -15.00 -6.44
C VAL A 232 -10.61 -16.52 -6.61
N GLY A 233 -11.80 -17.07 -6.86
CA GLY A 233 -11.98 -18.49 -7.12
C GLY A 233 -11.26 -19.00 -8.38
N PRO A 234 -10.89 -20.30 -8.40
CA PRO A 234 -10.23 -20.90 -9.54
C PRO A 234 -11.14 -20.97 -10.78
N ARG A 235 -10.51 -20.96 -11.95
CA ARG A 235 -11.11 -21.16 -13.28
C ARG A 235 -10.14 -21.97 -14.14
N LYS A 236 -10.56 -22.36 -15.36
CA LYS A 236 -9.71 -23.07 -16.34
C LYS A 236 -8.36 -22.36 -16.57
N ARG A 237 -8.37 -21.03 -16.64
CA ARG A 237 -7.17 -20.18 -16.60
C ARG A 237 -7.22 -19.33 -15.34
N THR A 238 -6.07 -19.06 -14.75
CA THR A 238 -5.99 -18.15 -13.59
C THR A 238 -6.27 -16.71 -14.00
N LEU A 239 -6.62 -15.86 -13.02
CA LEU A 239 -6.94 -14.46 -13.26
C LEU A 239 -5.75 -13.73 -13.90
N GLN A 240 -4.56 -13.84 -13.30
CA GLN A 240 -3.35 -13.22 -13.83
C GLN A 240 -2.95 -13.80 -15.20
N ALA A 241 -3.18 -15.09 -15.48
CA ALA A 241 -2.92 -15.65 -16.80
C ALA A 241 -3.89 -15.12 -17.87
N THR A 242 -5.09 -14.66 -17.46
CA THR A 242 -6.13 -14.14 -18.36
C THR A 242 -5.90 -12.65 -18.65
N VAL A 243 -5.71 -11.84 -17.62
CA VAL A 243 -5.68 -10.37 -17.75
C VAL A 243 -4.30 -9.74 -17.51
N GLY A 244 -3.30 -10.53 -17.12
CA GLY A 244 -2.03 -10.02 -16.62
C GLY A 244 -2.13 -9.56 -15.17
N ALA A 245 -1.05 -8.96 -14.67
CA ALA A 245 -0.99 -8.39 -13.33
C ALA A 245 0.01 -7.25 -13.27
N PHE A 246 -0.19 -6.34 -12.32
CA PHE A 246 0.84 -5.37 -11.92
C PHE A 246 1.88 -6.04 -11.03
N THR A 247 3.09 -5.50 -11.04
CA THR A 247 4.15 -5.90 -10.12
C THR A 247 4.03 -5.02 -8.88
N PRO A 248 3.69 -5.56 -7.69
CA PRO A 248 3.81 -4.82 -6.45
C PRO A 248 5.21 -4.24 -6.34
N MET A 249 5.34 -2.98 -5.91
CA MET A 249 6.64 -2.36 -5.67
C MET A 249 6.65 -1.76 -4.27
N ARG A 250 7.61 -2.20 -3.45
CA ARG A 250 7.76 -1.66 -2.10
C ARG A 250 7.91 -0.15 -2.17
N SER A 251 7.05 0.54 -1.44
CA SER A 251 7.10 1.99 -1.30
C SER A 251 6.82 2.37 0.15
N GLN A 252 7.59 3.33 0.64
CA GLN A 252 7.42 3.95 1.95
C GLN A 252 6.67 5.28 1.84
N GLY A 253 5.97 5.50 0.72
CA GLY A 253 5.57 6.83 0.27
C GLY A 253 6.70 7.49 -0.52
N GLY A 254 6.52 8.76 -0.89
CA GLY A 254 7.53 9.51 -1.63
C GLY A 254 7.00 10.26 -2.85
N ARG A 255 7.95 10.76 -3.64
CA ARG A 255 7.70 11.51 -4.87
C ARG A 255 7.79 10.59 -6.08
N HIS A 256 6.66 10.42 -6.75
CA HIS A 256 6.53 9.65 -7.97
C HIS A 256 5.69 10.44 -8.98
N THR A 257 5.89 10.18 -10.26
CA THR A 257 4.86 10.47 -11.26
C THR A 257 4.09 9.19 -11.48
N VAL A 258 2.80 9.20 -11.16
CA VAL A 258 1.95 8.00 -11.18
C VAL A 258 0.82 8.12 -12.19
N VAL A 259 0.37 7.00 -12.73
CA VAL A 259 -0.90 6.88 -13.44
C VAL A 259 -1.85 6.09 -12.54
N THR A 260 -3.00 6.69 -12.22
CA THR A 260 -4.09 6.00 -11.54
C THR A 260 -5.24 5.73 -12.50
N ARG A 261 -5.87 4.56 -12.39
CA ARG A 261 -7.02 4.14 -13.20
C ARG A 261 -8.09 3.55 -12.29
N GLY A 262 -9.35 3.75 -12.63
CA GLY A 262 -10.45 3.10 -11.95
C GLY A 262 -11.80 3.62 -12.40
N TYR A 263 -12.81 3.42 -11.57
CA TYR A 263 -14.22 3.69 -11.88
C TYR A 263 -14.79 4.68 -10.85
N PRO A 264 -14.33 5.95 -10.86
CA PRO A 264 -14.94 6.97 -10.03
C PRO A 264 -16.41 7.14 -10.41
N GLY A 265 -17.21 7.45 -9.42
CA GLY A 265 -18.64 7.63 -9.55
C GLY A 265 -19.46 6.43 -9.12
N VAL A 266 -20.72 6.75 -8.84
CA VAL A 266 -21.77 5.86 -8.40
C VAL A 266 -23.07 6.40 -9.04
N PRO A 267 -24.02 5.58 -9.54
CA PRO A 267 -25.21 6.12 -10.18
C PRO A 267 -25.98 7.11 -9.31
N GLY A 268 -26.48 8.16 -9.96
CA GLY A 268 -27.11 9.30 -9.30
C GLY A 268 -26.14 10.38 -8.79
N ARG A 269 -24.82 10.19 -8.90
CA ARG A 269 -23.83 11.23 -8.59
C ARG A 269 -23.21 11.83 -9.84
N GLN A 270 -22.85 13.10 -9.73
CA GLN A 270 -22.13 13.87 -10.74
C GLN A 270 -20.70 14.16 -10.23
N PRO A 271 -19.71 14.30 -11.13
CA PRO A 271 -19.81 14.19 -12.59
C PRO A 271 -19.66 12.76 -13.13
N TYR A 272 -19.51 11.76 -12.26
CA TYR A 272 -19.27 10.37 -12.67
C TYR A 272 -20.29 9.41 -12.07
N ASP A 273 -20.67 8.41 -12.85
CA ASP A 273 -21.64 7.37 -12.51
C ASP A 273 -21.01 5.96 -12.37
N GLY A 274 -19.68 5.88 -12.43
CA GLY A 274 -18.92 4.63 -12.30
C GLY A 274 -18.98 3.71 -13.53
N ARG A 275 -19.70 4.06 -14.60
CA ARG A 275 -19.82 3.19 -15.78
C ARG A 275 -18.56 3.17 -16.65
N ASP A 276 -17.73 4.18 -16.54
CA ASP A 276 -16.55 4.38 -17.38
C ASP A 276 -15.25 4.16 -16.58
N GLN A 277 -14.25 3.56 -17.22
CA GLN A 277 -12.90 3.60 -16.70
C GLN A 277 -12.29 4.97 -16.99
N LEU A 278 -11.83 5.64 -15.94
CA LEU A 278 -11.18 6.94 -15.98
C LEU A 278 -9.72 6.80 -15.51
N TRP A 279 -8.88 7.75 -15.88
CA TRP A 279 -7.49 7.78 -15.48
C TRP A 279 -7.02 9.19 -15.14
N CYS A 280 -6.02 9.28 -14.26
CA CYS A 280 -5.35 10.52 -13.91
C CYS A 280 -3.83 10.33 -13.83
N LEU A 281 -3.08 11.29 -14.35
CA LEU A 281 -1.65 11.41 -14.19
C LEU A 281 -1.36 12.24 -12.93
N GLY A 282 -0.90 11.62 -11.86
CA GLY A 282 -0.60 12.22 -10.55
C GLY A 282 0.89 12.54 -10.35
N ARG A 283 1.20 13.62 -9.63
CA ARG A 283 2.50 13.78 -8.95
C ARG A 283 2.30 13.55 -7.47
N THR A 284 3.04 12.63 -6.90
CA THR A 284 2.91 12.26 -5.49
C THR A 284 3.93 12.97 -4.62
N ARG A 285 3.63 13.05 -3.32
CA ARG A 285 4.56 13.35 -2.24
C ARG A 285 4.18 12.50 -1.02
N PRO A 286 5.07 12.33 -0.02
CA PRO A 286 4.67 11.77 1.26
C PRO A 286 3.46 12.54 1.81
N ALA A 287 2.40 11.83 2.21
CA ALA A 287 1.28 12.48 2.86
C ALA A 287 1.72 12.93 4.26
N THR A 288 1.69 14.24 4.53
CA THR A 288 1.82 14.73 5.89
C THR A 288 0.52 14.41 6.61
N GLY A 289 0.60 13.73 7.76
CA GLY A 289 -0.58 13.38 8.56
C GLY A 289 -1.50 14.57 8.77
N MET A 290 -2.80 14.31 8.88
CA MET A 290 -3.73 15.32 9.37
C MET A 290 -3.30 15.61 10.82
N VAL A 291 -2.82 16.82 11.09
CA VAL A 291 -2.72 17.33 12.45
C VAL A 291 -4.16 17.32 12.98
N LEU A 292 -4.49 16.35 13.84
CA LEU A 292 -5.68 16.44 14.69
C LEU A 292 -5.62 17.82 15.35
N GLY A 293 -6.71 18.57 15.25
CA GLY A 293 -6.78 19.98 15.60
C GLY A 293 -6.03 20.34 16.90
N ALA A 294 -5.39 21.50 16.87
CA ALA A 294 -4.69 22.12 17.98
C ALA A 294 -5.31 21.78 19.36
N THR A 295 -4.54 21.10 20.22
CA THR A 295 -4.56 21.20 21.70
C THR A 295 -3.59 20.24 22.41
N LEU A 296 -2.59 19.63 21.75
CA LEU A 296 -1.51 18.93 22.47
C LEU A 296 -0.28 19.84 22.61
N PRO A 297 0.17 20.18 23.84
CA PRO A 297 1.37 20.99 24.05
C PRO A 297 2.60 20.28 23.47
N ALA A 298 3.45 21.06 22.78
CA ALA A 298 4.68 20.60 22.12
C ALA A 298 5.64 19.81 23.04
N ALA A 299 5.51 19.96 24.36
CA ALA A 299 6.31 19.25 25.36
C ALA A 299 6.11 17.72 25.37
N LEU A 300 4.95 17.20 24.93
CA LEU A 300 4.71 15.74 24.83
C LEU A 300 5.31 15.10 23.57
N LEU A 301 5.82 15.90 22.62
CA LEU A 301 6.49 15.44 21.40
C LEU A 301 8.02 15.44 21.52
N ALA A 302 8.57 16.01 22.59
CA ALA A 302 10.01 16.24 22.76
C ALA A 302 10.80 15.02 23.32
N GLY A 303 10.14 13.88 23.56
CA GLY A 303 10.79 12.67 24.10
C GLY A 303 11.22 11.61 23.07
N ARG A 304 10.96 11.84 21.77
CA ARG A 304 11.38 10.91 20.69
C ARG A 304 12.40 11.60 19.78
N SER A 305 13.66 11.49 20.17
CA SER A 305 14.80 11.75 19.30
C SER A 305 14.79 10.74 18.13
N GLY A 306 14.09 11.10 17.07
CA GLY A 306 13.91 10.29 15.85
C GLY A 306 12.93 10.97 14.90
N THR A 307 13.41 11.93 14.12
CA THR A 307 12.64 12.67 13.12
C THR A 307 12.36 11.80 11.88
N ALA A 308 11.24 11.09 11.87
CA ALA A 308 10.62 10.58 10.63
C ALA A 308 9.09 10.54 10.78
N LEU A 309 8.36 11.26 9.93
CA LEU A 309 6.94 11.01 9.72
C LEU A 309 6.76 9.51 9.45
N PRO A 310 5.81 8.79 10.08
CA PRO A 310 5.64 7.36 9.81
C PRO A 310 5.37 7.17 8.31
N PRO A 311 6.30 6.54 7.59
CA PRO A 311 6.20 6.39 6.14
C PRO A 311 5.05 5.43 5.79
N GLY A 312 4.43 5.64 4.62
CA GLY A 312 3.43 4.68 4.13
C GLY A 312 2.28 5.24 3.32
N ARG A 313 2.20 6.56 3.12
CA ARG A 313 1.14 7.17 2.30
C ARG A 313 1.67 8.13 1.25
N LEU A 314 0.97 8.16 0.14
CA LEU A 314 1.23 8.99 -1.03
C LEU A 314 0.05 9.94 -1.21
N GLU A 315 0.28 11.23 -1.33
CA GLU A 315 -0.77 12.19 -1.68
C GLU A 315 -0.47 12.90 -2.98
N THR A 316 -1.53 13.27 -3.69
CA THR A 316 -1.48 14.05 -4.93
C THR A 316 -2.55 15.13 -4.91
N HIS A 317 -2.25 16.29 -5.46
CA HIS A 317 -3.18 17.45 -5.53
C HIS A 317 -3.62 17.75 -6.96
N ASN A 318 -3.40 16.79 -7.87
CA ASN A 318 -3.78 16.93 -9.27
C ASN A 318 -4.71 15.82 -9.78
N CYS A 319 -5.13 14.93 -8.89
CA CYS A 319 -6.22 13.98 -9.08
C CYS A 319 -7.15 14.11 -7.87
N HIS A 320 -8.44 14.36 -8.10
CA HIS A 320 -9.42 14.43 -7.02
C HIS A 320 -10.02 13.06 -6.72
N LEU A 321 -10.11 12.61 -5.47
CA LEU A 321 -10.84 11.38 -5.17
C LEU A 321 -12.34 11.55 -5.48
N HIS A 322 -12.99 10.49 -5.99
CA HIS A 322 -14.44 10.35 -6.00
C HIS A 322 -14.81 8.93 -5.54
N LYS A 323 -15.99 8.77 -4.91
CA LYS A 323 -16.51 7.45 -4.51
C LYS A 323 -16.45 6.46 -5.69
N GLY A 324 -16.15 5.19 -5.43
CA GLY A 324 -16.01 4.15 -6.46
C GLY A 324 -14.59 4.01 -7.03
N HIS A 325 -13.76 5.06 -6.95
CA HIS A 325 -12.36 4.96 -7.36
C HIS A 325 -11.47 4.30 -6.30
N SER A 326 -11.93 4.25 -5.04
CA SER A 326 -11.25 3.53 -3.97
C SER A 326 -10.75 2.16 -4.41
N GLY A 327 -9.51 1.81 -4.05
CA GLY A 327 -8.85 0.59 -4.51
C GLY A 327 -8.17 0.69 -5.88
N GLY A 328 -8.30 1.82 -6.59
CA GLY A 328 -7.63 2.06 -7.87
C GLY A 328 -6.10 2.03 -7.75
N PRO A 329 -5.38 1.34 -8.65
CA PRO A 329 -3.91 1.22 -8.61
C PRO A 329 -3.21 2.55 -8.90
N TRP A 330 -2.15 2.87 -8.16
CA TRP A 330 -1.20 3.94 -8.47
C TRP A 330 0.08 3.32 -9.04
N LEU A 331 0.25 3.44 -10.35
CA LEU A 331 1.37 2.86 -11.08
C LEU A 331 2.43 3.92 -11.34
N ILE A 332 3.71 3.60 -11.20
CA ILE A 332 4.77 4.50 -11.70
C ILE A 332 4.58 4.69 -13.21
N ARG A 333 4.58 5.95 -13.68
CA ARG A 333 4.36 6.28 -15.08
C ARG A 333 5.36 5.55 -15.98
N GLY A 334 4.84 4.89 -17.01
CA GLY A 334 5.64 4.17 -18.00
C GLY A 334 6.09 2.78 -17.56
N THR A 335 5.71 2.36 -16.35
CA THR A 335 5.99 1.01 -15.84
C THR A 335 4.68 0.29 -15.48
N ARG A 336 4.80 -0.93 -14.93
CA ARG A 336 3.68 -1.70 -14.36
C ARG A 336 3.87 -1.89 -12.85
N ASP A 337 4.62 -1.00 -12.23
CA ASP A 337 4.97 -1.09 -10.82
C ASP A 337 3.91 -0.36 -10.00
N LEU A 338 3.19 -1.15 -9.20
CA LEU A 338 2.18 -0.67 -8.29
C LEU A 338 2.84 -0.19 -7.01
N VAL A 339 2.82 1.12 -6.77
CA VAL A 339 3.40 1.74 -5.57
C VAL A 339 2.37 2.15 -4.52
N GLY A 340 1.09 2.22 -4.90
CA GLY A 340 0.02 2.52 -3.95
C GLY A 340 -1.36 2.10 -4.43
N VAL A 341 -2.30 2.12 -3.51
CA VAL A 341 -3.73 1.86 -3.75
C VAL A 341 -4.53 3.05 -3.26
N LEU A 342 -5.37 3.62 -4.12
CA LEU A 342 -6.18 4.78 -3.79
C LEU A 342 -7.10 4.47 -2.60
N SER A 343 -7.06 5.32 -1.58
CA SER A 343 -7.75 5.09 -0.30
C SER A 343 -8.70 6.24 0.00
N ALA A 344 -8.17 7.42 0.31
CA ALA A 344 -8.94 8.58 0.76
C ALA A 344 -8.59 9.86 -0.01
N GLY A 345 -9.24 10.96 0.33
CA GLY A 345 -9.07 12.28 -0.29
C GLY A 345 -10.09 13.25 0.29
N LYS A 346 -9.95 14.54 0.00
CA LYS A 346 -10.99 15.51 0.30
C LYS A 346 -12.22 15.18 -0.55
N GLU A 347 -13.40 15.29 0.07
CA GLU A 347 -14.67 15.02 -0.58
C GLU A 347 -15.05 16.09 -1.63
N ASP A 348 -16.16 15.86 -2.32
CA ASP A 348 -16.70 16.77 -3.32
C ASP A 348 -16.89 18.20 -2.76
N GLY A 349 -16.37 19.21 -3.47
CA GLY A 349 -16.63 20.62 -3.17
C GLY A 349 -15.57 21.38 -2.36
N TYR A 350 -14.43 20.76 -2.01
CA TYR A 350 -13.27 21.50 -1.49
C TYR A 350 -12.49 22.22 -2.60
N ALA A 351 -12.01 23.44 -2.31
CA ALA A 351 -11.32 24.31 -3.27
C ALA A 351 -9.96 23.79 -3.81
N ALA A 352 -9.45 22.70 -3.23
CA ALA A 352 -8.24 22.03 -3.68
C ALA A 352 -8.41 20.52 -3.50
N GLY A 353 -8.90 19.85 -4.54
CA GLY A 353 -9.04 18.40 -4.61
C GLY A 353 -7.69 17.71 -4.39
N ASN A 354 -7.71 16.62 -3.62
CA ASN A 354 -6.57 15.74 -3.46
C ASN A 354 -7.03 14.29 -3.45
N ALA A 355 -6.06 13.41 -3.62
CA ALA A 355 -6.21 11.97 -3.48
C ALA A 355 -5.03 11.44 -2.68
N VAL A 356 -5.30 10.45 -1.84
CA VAL A 356 -4.35 9.78 -0.97
C VAL A 356 -4.39 8.29 -1.28
N ALA A 357 -3.23 7.71 -1.49
CA ALA A 357 -3.06 6.28 -1.62
C ALA A 357 -2.21 5.74 -0.48
N ASN A 358 -2.52 4.52 -0.07
CA ASN A 358 -1.65 3.76 0.81
C ASN A 358 -0.57 3.11 -0.03
N ALA A 359 0.67 3.36 0.38
CA ALA A 359 1.83 2.78 -0.26
C ALA A 359 1.89 1.27 0.06
N LEU A 360 2.56 0.51 -0.80
CA LEU A 360 2.83 -0.90 -0.54
C LEU A 360 4.00 -1.04 0.43
N ASN A 361 3.77 -0.67 1.69
CA ASN A 361 4.73 -0.72 2.78
C ASN A 361 4.68 -2.07 3.53
N ALA A 362 5.57 -2.24 4.51
CA ALA A 362 5.66 -3.47 5.30
C ALA A 362 4.47 -3.65 6.27
N GLU A 363 3.93 -2.56 6.83
CA GLU A 363 2.86 -2.57 7.84
C GLU A 363 1.45 -2.77 7.25
N GLY A 364 1.24 -2.36 6.00
CA GLY A 364 0.01 -2.53 5.24
C GLY A 364 0.09 -3.78 4.36
N TYR A 365 0.59 -3.61 3.13
CA TYR A 365 0.68 -4.71 2.15
C TYR A 365 1.50 -5.89 2.69
N GLY A 366 2.65 -5.61 3.33
CA GLY A 366 3.52 -6.64 3.88
C GLY A 366 2.88 -7.50 4.97
N ALA A 367 1.99 -6.94 5.78
CA ALA A 367 1.28 -7.67 6.84
C ALA A 367 0.26 -8.66 6.25
N ILE A 368 -0.48 -8.26 5.23
CA ILE A 368 -1.52 -9.09 4.61
C ILE A 368 -0.96 -10.11 3.63
N VAL A 369 0.11 -9.78 2.91
CA VAL A 369 0.55 -10.59 1.76
C VAL A 369 1.16 -11.93 2.19
N ARG A 370 1.82 -11.97 3.35
CA ARG A 370 2.36 -13.22 3.93
C ARG A 370 1.27 -14.26 4.18
N GLN A 371 0.05 -13.82 4.51
CA GLN A 371 -1.08 -14.73 4.71
C GLN A 371 -1.88 -15.00 3.44
N ALA A 372 -2.01 -13.99 2.56
CA ALA A 372 -2.79 -14.11 1.33
C ALA A 372 -2.08 -14.92 0.23
N ASP A 373 -0.75 -14.90 0.22
CA ASP A 373 0.08 -15.66 -0.71
C ASP A 373 1.32 -16.21 0.01
N PRO A 374 1.15 -17.19 0.91
CA PRO A 374 2.25 -17.73 1.73
C PRO A 374 3.34 -18.42 0.89
N SER A 375 3.01 -18.88 -0.31
CA SER A 375 3.98 -19.41 -1.28
C SER A 375 4.66 -18.31 -2.11
N GLY A 376 4.14 -17.08 -2.05
CA GLY A 376 4.74 -15.90 -2.66
C GLY A 376 5.90 -15.41 -1.81
N VAL A 377 7.12 -15.52 -2.35
CA VAL A 377 8.27 -14.78 -1.83
C VAL A 377 8.15 -13.36 -2.36
N TYR A 378 8.02 -12.33 -1.52
CA TYR A 378 7.73 -10.96 -1.99
C TYR A 378 8.96 -10.08 -2.10
N ASP A 379 9.62 -9.82 -0.98
CA ASP A 379 10.94 -9.19 -0.93
C ASP A 379 11.94 -10.33 -0.75
N ALA A 380 12.97 -10.44 -1.59
CA ALA A 380 14.02 -11.45 -1.45
C ALA A 380 15.24 -10.95 -2.23
N LEU A 381 15.87 -9.93 -1.65
CA LEU A 381 16.98 -9.22 -2.25
C LEU A 381 18.26 -9.95 -1.91
N SER A 382 18.97 -10.38 -2.94
CA SER A 382 20.25 -11.06 -2.77
C SER A 382 21.34 -10.35 -3.54
N ILE A 383 22.58 -10.46 -3.08
CA ILE A 383 23.74 -9.88 -3.75
C ILE A 383 24.79 -10.95 -4.00
N THR A 384 25.43 -10.89 -5.17
CA THR A 384 26.60 -11.72 -5.47
C THR A 384 27.72 -10.83 -5.94
N LEU A 385 28.87 -10.92 -5.29
CA LEU A 385 30.07 -10.19 -5.66
C LEU A 385 30.97 -11.06 -6.55
N LYS A 386 31.40 -10.53 -7.69
CA LYS A 386 32.35 -11.17 -8.61
C LYS A 386 33.63 -10.36 -8.69
N ARG A 387 34.77 -11.08 -8.73
CA ARG A 387 36.12 -10.53 -8.86
C ARG A 387 36.75 -10.88 -10.22
N PRO A 388 37.86 -10.22 -10.62
CA PRO A 388 38.67 -10.66 -11.73
C PRO A 388 39.21 -12.08 -11.51
N ARG A 389 39.30 -12.86 -12.60
CA ARG A 389 39.86 -14.22 -12.56
C ARG A 389 41.36 -14.19 -12.28
N LYS A 390 42.09 -13.33 -13.00
CA LYS A 390 43.54 -13.16 -12.87
C LYS A 390 43.89 -12.34 -11.61
N PRO A 391 45.02 -12.63 -10.95
CA PRO A 391 45.55 -11.79 -9.88
C PRO A 391 45.84 -10.36 -10.38
N VAL A 392 45.55 -9.39 -9.53
CA VAL A 392 45.73 -7.96 -9.80
C VAL A 392 47.18 -7.57 -9.53
N LYS A 393 47.83 -6.88 -10.46
CA LYS A 393 49.18 -6.36 -10.24
C LYS A 393 49.15 -5.31 -9.12
N ARG A 394 50.09 -5.37 -8.18
CA ARG A 394 50.24 -4.34 -7.13
C ARG A 394 50.45 -2.96 -7.78
N GLY A 395 49.71 -1.95 -7.32
CA GLY A 395 49.67 -0.61 -7.94
C GLY A 395 48.72 -0.47 -9.14
N ALA A 396 48.06 -1.54 -9.57
CA ALA A 396 47.04 -1.49 -10.63
C ALA A 396 45.62 -1.39 -10.07
N THR A 397 44.65 -1.24 -10.96
CA THR A 397 43.23 -1.25 -10.63
C THR A 397 42.59 -2.62 -10.90
N ALA A 398 41.49 -2.89 -10.19
CA ALA A 398 40.69 -4.09 -10.35
C ALA A 398 39.21 -3.72 -10.34
N THR A 399 38.44 -4.32 -11.25
CA THR A 399 36.99 -4.14 -11.26
C THR A 399 36.31 -5.31 -10.54
N VAL A 400 35.49 -5.01 -9.55
CA VAL A 400 34.53 -5.94 -8.96
C VAL A 400 33.13 -5.62 -9.43
N THR A 401 32.28 -6.65 -9.51
CA THR A 401 30.88 -6.50 -9.92
C THR A 401 29.96 -7.10 -8.88
N ALA A 402 29.20 -6.25 -8.20
CA ALA A 402 28.07 -6.67 -7.39
C ALA A 402 26.85 -6.85 -8.29
N THR A 403 26.24 -8.03 -8.28
CA THR A 403 24.98 -8.31 -8.96
C THR A 403 23.88 -8.46 -7.93
N VAL A 404 22.97 -7.50 -7.89
CA VAL A 404 21.78 -7.54 -7.04
C VAL A 404 20.65 -8.22 -7.79
N ARG A 405 19.97 -9.16 -7.13
CA ARG A 405 18.84 -9.90 -7.67
C ARG A 405 17.66 -9.83 -6.71
N LEU A 406 16.47 -9.82 -7.29
CA LEU A 406 15.22 -10.00 -6.57
C LEU A 406 14.62 -11.34 -6.98
N ARG A 407 14.60 -12.30 -6.05
CA ARG A 407 14.01 -13.63 -6.27
C ARG A 407 12.51 -13.67 -5.99
N GLY A 408 12.00 -12.66 -5.30
CA GLY A 408 10.59 -12.51 -4.98
C GLY A 408 9.74 -11.98 -6.13
N LEU A 409 8.48 -11.73 -5.82
CA LEU A 409 7.42 -11.29 -6.72
C LEU A 409 7.17 -9.77 -6.67
N MET A 410 7.66 -9.08 -5.63
CA MET A 410 7.51 -7.62 -5.45
C MET A 410 8.82 -6.91 -5.78
N ALA A 411 8.76 -5.93 -6.67
CA ALA A 411 9.88 -5.03 -6.98
C ALA A 411 10.29 -4.19 -5.76
N ALA A 412 11.54 -3.74 -5.72
CA ALA A 412 12.05 -2.87 -4.67
C ALA A 412 12.57 -1.56 -5.27
N ALA A 413 12.13 -0.44 -4.70
CA ALA A 413 12.58 0.90 -5.04
C ALA A 413 13.73 1.34 -4.13
N HIS A 414 14.58 2.24 -4.62
CA HIS A 414 15.61 2.93 -3.83
C HIS A 414 16.45 1.97 -2.97
N VAL A 415 16.93 0.87 -3.57
CA VAL A 415 17.58 -0.22 -2.86
C VAL A 415 19.01 0.19 -2.47
N PRO A 416 19.32 0.33 -1.17
CA PRO A 416 20.66 0.66 -0.71
C PRO A 416 21.61 -0.52 -0.91
N VAL A 417 22.78 -0.25 -1.48
CA VAL A 417 23.88 -1.21 -1.65
C VAL A 417 25.14 -0.59 -1.10
N THR A 418 25.84 -1.33 -0.26
CA THR A 418 27.13 -0.92 0.30
C THR A 418 28.23 -1.82 -0.23
N LEU A 419 29.34 -1.22 -0.66
CA LEU A 419 30.61 -1.90 -0.91
C LEU A 419 31.61 -1.45 0.14
N THR A 420 32.20 -2.40 0.86
CA THR A 420 33.24 -2.13 1.86
C THR A 420 34.57 -2.67 1.35
N LEU A 421 35.57 -1.78 1.36
CA LEU A 421 36.91 -2.03 0.91
C LEU A 421 37.86 -2.26 2.10
N PRO A 422 38.83 -3.18 1.97
CA PRO A 422 39.84 -3.40 3.00
C PRO A 422 40.93 -2.30 2.97
N PRO A 423 41.71 -2.14 4.05
CA PRO A 423 42.89 -1.28 4.04
C PRO A 423 43.86 -1.62 2.90
N GLY A 424 44.57 -0.60 2.39
CA GLY A 424 45.47 -0.75 1.25
C GLY A 424 44.75 -0.78 -0.11
N THR A 425 43.47 -0.43 -0.14
CA THR A 425 42.72 -0.20 -1.38
C THR A 425 41.98 1.13 -1.34
N THR A 426 41.76 1.72 -2.50
CA THR A 426 40.94 2.93 -2.65
C THR A 426 39.96 2.76 -3.80
N LEU A 427 38.77 3.33 -3.64
CA LEU A 427 37.75 3.35 -4.67
C LEU A 427 38.09 4.44 -5.69
N THR A 428 38.19 4.09 -6.98
CA THR A 428 38.51 5.07 -8.03
C THR A 428 37.33 5.38 -8.95
N ALA A 429 36.39 4.46 -9.10
CA ALA A 429 35.18 4.67 -9.88
C ALA A 429 34.08 3.69 -9.47
N THR A 430 32.82 4.09 -9.63
CA THR A 430 31.65 3.20 -9.50
C THR A 430 30.65 3.48 -10.60
N SER A 431 29.92 2.46 -11.04
CA SER A 431 28.71 2.67 -11.84
C SER A 431 27.54 3.04 -10.93
N GLY A 432 26.70 3.99 -11.36
CA GLY A 432 25.38 4.21 -10.78
C GLY A 432 25.38 5.00 -9.46
N GLY A 433 25.42 6.34 -9.57
CA GLY A 433 24.99 7.28 -8.51
C GLY A 433 25.50 7.04 -7.09
N CYS A 434 26.67 6.42 -6.92
CA CYS A 434 27.19 6.09 -5.59
C CYS A 434 27.86 7.31 -4.95
N VAL A 435 27.74 7.42 -3.63
CA VAL A 435 28.54 8.31 -2.79
C VAL A 435 29.75 7.55 -2.28
N HIS A 436 30.92 8.18 -2.35
CA HIS A 436 32.21 7.55 -2.10
C HIS A 436 32.80 8.05 -0.78
N GLU A 437 33.29 7.11 0.01
CA GLU A 437 34.20 7.31 1.13
C GLU A 437 35.47 6.49 0.86
N PRO A 438 36.63 6.82 1.47
CA PRO A 438 37.90 6.14 1.16
C PRO A 438 37.84 4.61 1.24
N ALA A 439 37.07 4.05 2.17
CA ALA A 439 36.93 2.61 2.40
C ALA A 439 35.53 2.06 2.05
N LYS A 440 34.62 2.87 1.50
CA LYS A 440 33.22 2.47 1.32
C LYS A 440 32.57 3.16 0.11
N ALA A 441 31.78 2.41 -0.65
CA ALA A 441 30.84 2.98 -1.61
C ALA A 441 29.42 2.74 -1.13
N ALA A 442 28.61 3.80 -1.03
CA ALA A 442 27.18 3.71 -0.77
C ALA A 442 26.42 4.05 -2.06
N CYS A 443 25.73 3.06 -2.63
CA CYS A 443 24.98 3.20 -3.87
C CYS A 443 23.48 3.04 -3.59
N THR A 444 22.64 3.75 -4.35
CA THR A 444 21.19 3.56 -4.33
C THR A 444 20.74 3.09 -5.70
N ILE A 445 20.32 1.83 -5.81
CA ILE A 445 19.73 1.32 -7.05
C ILE A 445 18.30 1.87 -7.16
N PRO A 446 17.92 2.56 -8.26
CA PRO A 446 16.60 3.15 -8.38
C PRO A 446 15.47 2.13 -8.27
N ALA A 447 15.61 0.98 -8.94
CA ALA A 447 14.66 -0.12 -8.88
C ALA A 447 15.34 -1.46 -9.16
N VAL A 448 14.90 -2.50 -8.45
CA VAL A 448 15.22 -3.90 -8.75
C VAL A 448 13.92 -4.65 -8.98
N HIS A 449 13.80 -5.34 -10.11
CA HIS A 449 12.58 -6.09 -10.46
C HIS A 449 12.84 -7.61 -10.48
N PRO A 450 11.79 -8.42 -10.26
CA PRO A 450 11.88 -9.87 -10.43
C PRO A 450 12.46 -10.23 -11.79
N ARG A 451 13.42 -11.18 -11.80
CA ARG A 451 14.09 -11.68 -13.02
C ARG A 451 14.90 -10.64 -13.82
N ARG A 452 15.12 -9.43 -13.29
CA ARG A 452 15.92 -8.37 -13.93
C ARG A 452 17.04 -7.93 -12.99
N PRO A 453 18.17 -8.66 -12.95
CA PRO A 453 19.27 -8.35 -12.04
C PRO A 453 19.92 -7.01 -12.41
N VAL A 454 20.33 -6.25 -11.39
CA VAL A 454 21.05 -4.98 -11.55
C VAL A 454 22.51 -5.17 -11.16
N ARG A 455 23.42 -4.59 -11.94
CA ARG A 455 24.87 -4.67 -11.68
C ARG A 455 25.39 -3.32 -11.22
N VAL A 456 26.18 -3.34 -10.15
CA VAL A 456 26.99 -2.23 -9.66
C VAL A 456 28.45 -2.65 -9.79
N THR A 457 29.20 -1.95 -10.62
CA THR A 457 30.65 -2.16 -10.78
C THR A 457 31.42 -1.14 -9.96
N ALA A 458 32.49 -1.57 -9.32
CA ALA A 458 33.44 -0.70 -8.64
C ALA A 458 34.85 -1.00 -9.13
N THR A 459 35.58 0.06 -9.46
CA THR A 459 37.01 0.01 -9.79
C THR A 459 37.79 0.39 -8.55
N ILE A 460 38.69 -0.50 -8.15
CA ILE A 460 39.44 -0.46 -6.90
C ILE A 460 40.92 -0.37 -7.26
N ALA A 461 41.62 0.67 -6.80
CA ALA A 461 43.06 0.74 -6.85
C ALA A 461 43.68 -0.07 -5.71
N VAL A 462 44.71 -0.86 -6.01
CA VAL A 462 45.42 -1.70 -5.05
C VAL A 462 46.78 -1.09 -4.76
N ALA A 463 47.06 -0.78 -3.48
CA ALA A 463 48.35 -0.20 -3.10
C ALA A 463 49.52 -1.16 -3.34
N ARG A 464 50.71 -0.60 -3.62
CA ARG A 464 51.90 -1.36 -4.00
C ARG A 464 52.45 -2.27 -2.88
N ASN A 465 52.19 -1.91 -1.62
CA ASN A 465 52.69 -2.60 -0.43
C ASN A 465 51.79 -3.77 0.03
N VAL A 466 50.61 -3.97 -0.57
CA VAL A 466 49.67 -5.01 -0.14
C VAL A 466 50.13 -6.40 -0.60
N ARG A 467 50.41 -7.27 0.38
CA ARG A 467 50.82 -8.67 0.15
C ARG A 467 49.71 -9.69 0.40
N ALA A 468 48.74 -9.37 1.26
CA ALA A 468 47.64 -10.27 1.61
C ALA A 468 46.47 -10.19 0.61
N PRO A 469 45.67 -11.26 0.45
CA PRO A 469 44.41 -11.20 -0.30
C PRO A 469 43.46 -10.16 0.31
N LEU A 470 42.96 -9.25 -0.52
CA LEU A 470 42.12 -8.13 -0.11
C LEU A 470 40.64 -8.55 -0.09
N ARG A 471 40.02 -8.60 1.09
CA ARG A 471 38.60 -8.98 1.24
C ARG A 471 37.69 -7.80 0.95
N VAL A 472 36.99 -7.85 -0.17
CA VAL A 472 35.94 -6.89 -0.55
C VAL A 472 34.59 -7.47 -0.18
N VAL A 473 33.72 -6.67 0.42
CA VAL A 473 32.38 -7.07 0.85
C VAL A 473 31.34 -6.20 0.15
N ALA A 474 30.25 -6.82 -0.31
CA ALA A 474 29.07 -6.13 -0.80
C ALA A 474 27.87 -6.53 0.07
N HIS A 475 27.03 -5.56 0.40
CA HIS A 475 25.80 -5.75 1.16
C HIS A 475 24.63 -5.06 0.45
N VAL A 476 23.47 -5.71 0.39
CA VAL A 476 22.21 -5.11 -0.04
C VAL A 476 21.24 -5.05 1.15
N ALA A 477 20.68 -3.88 1.41
CA ALA A 477 19.68 -3.74 2.47
C ALA A 477 18.34 -4.34 1.99
N SER A 478 17.70 -5.14 2.83
CA SER A 478 16.34 -5.65 2.61
C SER A 478 15.44 -5.36 3.81
N SER A 479 14.16 -5.68 3.69
CA SER A 479 13.17 -5.43 4.74
C SER A 479 12.85 -6.71 5.53
N ALA A 480 12.02 -6.58 6.57
CA ALA A 480 11.49 -7.73 7.30
C ALA A 480 10.57 -8.64 6.45
N LEU A 481 10.27 -8.27 5.20
CA LEU A 481 9.59 -9.14 4.23
C LEU A 481 10.55 -10.09 3.51
N ASP A 482 11.86 -9.89 3.66
CA ASP A 482 12.86 -10.80 3.14
C ASP A 482 12.89 -12.10 3.95
N PRO A 483 12.56 -13.26 3.34
CA PRO A 483 12.54 -14.52 4.07
C PRO A 483 13.95 -15.00 4.45
N SER A 484 15.01 -14.45 3.85
CA SER A 484 16.38 -14.82 4.20
C SER A 484 17.33 -13.65 4.04
N GLN A 485 17.84 -13.13 5.16
CA GLN A 485 18.86 -12.08 5.13
C GLN A 485 20.28 -12.62 4.95
N ALA A 486 20.44 -13.95 4.88
CA ALA A 486 21.75 -14.60 4.81
C ALA A 486 22.45 -14.35 3.46
N ASP A 487 21.71 -14.08 2.38
CA ASP A 487 22.26 -13.82 1.05
C ASP A 487 22.28 -12.34 0.66
N ASN A 488 21.99 -11.47 1.62
CA ASN A 488 22.15 -10.02 1.51
C ASN A 488 23.60 -9.56 1.54
N THR A 489 24.55 -10.44 1.87
CA THR A 489 25.97 -10.12 1.97
C THR A 489 26.79 -11.09 1.15
N SER A 490 27.72 -10.58 0.35
CA SER A 490 28.65 -11.38 -0.45
C SER A 490 30.05 -10.81 -0.35
N ALA A 491 31.04 -11.68 -0.18
CA ALA A 491 32.44 -11.27 -0.05
C ALA A 491 33.33 -12.03 -1.03
N VAL A 492 34.36 -11.36 -1.55
CA VAL A 492 35.40 -11.95 -2.40
C VAL A 492 36.77 -11.53 -1.93
N ARG A 493 37.78 -12.38 -2.17
CA ARG A 493 39.19 -12.06 -1.92
C ARG A 493 39.88 -11.74 -3.25
N LEU A 494 40.32 -10.49 -3.44
CA LEU A 494 41.17 -10.11 -4.56
C LEU A 494 42.58 -10.66 -4.31
N ARG A 495 43.07 -11.48 -5.24
CA ARG A 495 44.45 -11.97 -5.21
C ARG A 495 45.34 -10.92 -5.86
N THR A 496 46.47 -10.61 -5.22
CA THR A 496 47.47 -9.68 -5.76
C THR A 496 48.68 -10.45 -6.29
N ARG A 497 49.38 -9.87 -7.27
CA ARG A 497 50.67 -10.34 -7.77
C ARG A 497 51.65 -9.16 -7.83
N PRO A 498 52.97 -9.41 -7.82
CA PRO A 498 53.98 -8.39 -8.06
C PRO A 498 53.69 -7.56 -9.31
#